data_AF-A0A5C9AD48-F1
#
_entry.id   AF-A0A5C9AD48-F1
#
_cell.length_a   1.000
_cell.length_b   1.000
_cell.length_c   1.000
_cell.angle_alpha   90.00
_cell.angle_beta   90.00
_cell.angle_gamma   90.00
#
_symmetry.space_group_name_H-M   'P 1'
#
loop_
_entity.id
_entity.type
_entity.pdbx_description
1 polymer ?
#
loop_
_entity_poly.entity_id
_entity_poly.type
_entity_poly.pdbx_seq_one_letter_code
_entity_poly.pdbx_strand_id
1 'polypeptide(L)' 'DTADLLDTWLTNSPVQMEDEQREALSLWLAEQKDVLSTILKTGKLPSPQVVGAESEEEDASHAA' A
#
# COMPACT_ATOMS: atom_id res chain seq x y z
N ASP A 1 9.98 11.65 -2.39
CA ASP A 1 9.49 10.48 -1.63
C ASP A 1 8.34 9.78 -2.35
N THR A 2 7.89 8.60 -1.89
CA THR A 2 6.78 7.85 -2.53
C THR A 2 5.49 8.67 -2.59
N ALA A 3 5.21 9.48 -1.57
CA ALA A 3 4.07 10.39 -1.55
C ALA A 3 4.15 11.43 -2.70
N ASP A 4 5.30 12.06 -2.93
CA ASP A 4 5.46 13.06 -4.01
C ASP A 4 5.24 12.45 -5.41
N LEU A 5 5.68 11.20 -5.61
CA LEU A 5 5.46 10.48 -6.87
C LEU A 5 3.97 10.16 -7.07
N LEU A 6 3.28 9.77 -6.00
CA LEU A 6 1.84 9.51 -6.03
C LEU A 6 1.04 10.79 -6.25
N ASP A 7 1.45 11.93 -5.66
CA ASP A 7 0.83 13.23 -5.88
C ASP A 7 0.93 13.63 -7.34
N THR A 8 2.14 13.55 -7.90
CA THR A 8 2.39 13.80 -9.32
C THR A 8 1.55 12.88 -10.21
N TRP A 9 1.46 11.59 -9.87
CA TRP A 9 0.63 10.65 -10.63
C TRP A 9 -0.86 11.01 -10.56
N LEU A 10 -1.37 11.41 -9.38
CA LEU A 10 -2.75 11.81 -9.19
C LEU A 10 -3.12 13.11 -9.92
N THR A 11 -2.17 14.00 -10.22
CA THR A 11 -2.44 15.17 -11.09
C THR A 11 -2.88 14.78 -12.51
N ASN A 12 -2.52 13.57 -12.96
CA ASN A 12 -2.93 13.03 -14.26
C ASN A 12 -4.27 12.26 -14.19
N SER A 13 -4.89 12.18 -13.02
CA SER A 13 -6.17 11.51 -12.83
C SER A 13 -7.29 12.26 -13.55
N PRO A 14 -8.26 11.55 -14.17
CA PRO A 14 -9.47 12.19 -14.71
C PRO A 14 -10.37 12.77 -13.59
N VAL A 15 -10.13 12.38 -12.33
CA VAL A 15 -10.87 12.89 -11.17
C VAL A 15 -10.25 14.21 -10.71
N GLN A 16 -11.05 15.27 -10.72
CA GLN A 16 -10.65 16.56 -10.17
C GLN A 16 -10.55 16.47 -8.64
N MET A 17 -9.44 16.93 -8.09
CA MET A 17 -9.15 16.93 -6.65
C MET A 17 -8.49 18.26 -6.29
N GLU A 18 -8.87 18.83 -5.15
CA GLU A 18 -8.17 19.98 -4.57
C GLU A 18 -6.77 19.57 -4.10
N ASP A 19 -5.85 20.52 -4.03
CA ASP A 19 -4.44 20.25 -3.69
C ASP A 19 -4.29 19.53 -2.34
N GLU A 20 -4.96 20.01 -1.30
CA GLU A 20 -4.92 19.41 0.04
C GLU A 20 -5.47 17.97 0.05
N GLN A 21 -6.49 17.68 -0.77
CA GLN A 21 -7.07 16.34 -0.87
C GLN A 21 -6.12 15.38 -1.59
N ARG A 22 -5.48 15.85 -2.66
CA ARG A 22 -4.52 15.07 -3.44
C ARG A 22 -3.27 14.76 -2.62
N GLU A 23 -2.74 15.74 -1.89
CA GLU A 23 -1.60 15.55 -1.00
C GLU A 23 -1.92 14.55 0.13
N ALA A 24 -3.06 14.71 0.81
CA ALA A 24 -3.49 13.78 1.85
C ALA A 24 -3.69 12.35 1.33
N LEU A 25 -4.27 12.20 0.14
CA LEU A 25 -4.44 10.89 -0.51
C LEU A 25 -3.10 10.26 -0.87
N SER A 26 -2.16 11.06 -1.39
CA SER A 26 -0.82 10.60 -1.77
C SER A 26 -0.04 10.09 -0.57
N LEU A 27 -0.12 10.80 0.54
CA LEU A 27 0.52 10.40 1.80
C LEU A 27 -0.08 9.10 2.33
N TRP A 28 -1.41 9.01 2.38
CA TRP A 28 -2.10 7.79 2.83
C TRP A 28 -1.74 6.59 1.94
N LEU A 29 -1.74 6.74 0.62
CA LEU A 29 -1.36 5.66 -0.30
C LEU A 29 0.10 5.23 -0.11
N ALA A 30 1.01 6.17 0.15
CA ALA A 30 2.40 5.87 0.44
C ALA A 30 2.57 5.05 1.74
N GLU A 31 1.79 5.35 2.78
CA GLU A 31 1.75 4.59 4.02
C GLU A 31 1.15 3.18 3.81
N GLN A 32 0.16 3.05 2.94
CA GLN A 32 -0.51 1.77 2.65
C GLN A 32 0.18 0.95 1.55
N LYS A 33 1.42 1.26 1.16
CA LYS A 33 2.10 0.63 0.01
C LYS A 33 2.08 -0.91 0.05
N ASP A 34 2.22 -1.51 1.23
CA ASP A 34 2.31 -2.96 1.41
C ASP A 34 0.92 -3.62 1.27
N VAL A 35 -0.11 -2.96 1.79
CA VAL A 35 -1.51 -3.31 1.58
C VAL A 35 -1.86 -3.25 0.10
N LEU A 36 -1.51 -2.16 -0.59
CA LEU A 36 -1.75 -1.99 -2.02
C LEU A 36 -1.01 -3.05 -2.84
N SER A 37 0.25 -3.35 -2.52
CA SER A 37 1.05 -4.40 -3.16
C SER A 37 0.36 -5.76 -3.03
N THR A 38 -0.15 -6.09 -1.85
CA THR A 38 -0.90 -7.34 -1.61
C THR A 38 -2.19 -7.40 -2.42
N ILE A 39 -2.96 -6.31 -2.44
CA ILE A 39 -4.21 -6.21 -3.23
C ILE A 39 -3.91 -6.40 -4.72
N LEU A 40 -2.88 -5.73 -5.25
CA LEU A 40 -2.51 -5.82 -6.66
C LEU A 40 -2.01 -7.20 -7.05
N LYS A 41 -1.29 -7.90 -6.16
CA LYS A 41 -0.78 -9.27 -6.41
C LYS A 41 -1.87 -10.33 -6.30
N THR A 42 -2.75 -10.23 -5.30
CA THR A 42 -3.68 -11.30 -4.93
C THR A 42 -5.12 -11.06 -5.42
N GLY A 43 -5.45 -9.81 -5.79
CA GLY A 43 -6.81 -9.38 -6.13
C GLY A 43 -7.77 -9.40 -4.93
N LYS A 44 -7.25 -9.50 -3.70
CA LYS A 44 -8.04 -9.62 -2.47
C LYS A 44 -7.62 -8.56 -1.46
N LEU A 45 -8.58 -8.09 -0.67
CA LEU A 45 -8.29 -7.26 0.49
C LEU A 45 -7.54 -8.12 1.52
N PRO A 46 -6.36 -7.70 2.01
CA PRO A 46 -5.70 -8.40 3.10
C PRO A 46 -6.63 -8.34 4.31
N SER A 47 -6.80 -9.49 4.95
CA SER A 47 -7.53 -9.55 6.22
C SER A 47 -6.80 -8.64 7.22
N PRO A 48 -7.49 -7.94 8.14
CA PRO A 48 -6.86 -7.03 9.10
C PRO A 48 -5.73 -7.66 9.92
N GLN A 49 -5.68 -9.00 9.95
CA GLN A 49 -4.69 -9.81 10.66
C GLN A 49 -3.36 -9.97 9.89
N VAL A 50 -3.36 -9.74 8.57
CA VAL A 50 -2.22 -10.05 7.67
C VAL A 50 -1.30 -8.85 7.46
N VAL A 51 -1.79 -7.62 7.64
CA VAL A 51 -0.99 -6.39 7.42
C VAL A 51 0.13 -6.21 8.47
N GLY A 52 0.17 -7.05 9.51
CA GLY A 52 1.25 -7.08 10.50
C GLY A 52 2.01 -8.41 10.60
N ALA A 53 1.79 -9.37 9.69
CA ALA A 53 2.30 -10.74 9.81
C ALA A 53 3.28 -11.16 8.71
N GLU A 54 3.82 -10.22 7.93
CA GLU A 54 4.94 -10.50 7.03
C GLU A 54 6.27 -10.26 7.76
N SER A 55 6.52 -11.01 8.82
CA SER A 55 7.84 -11.15 9.47
C SER A 55 7.95 -12.43 10.32
N GLU A 56 7.24 -13.52 10.00
CA GLU A 56 7.40 -14.79 10.72
C GLU A 56 6.91 -16.00 9.88
N GLU A 57 7.40 -16.13 8.64
CA GLU A 57 7.46 -17.43 7.96
C GLU A 57 8.88 -17.64 7.44
N GLU A 58 9.83 -17.77 8.38
CA GLU A 58 11.12 -18.42 8.09
C GLU A 58 11.27 -19.62 9.03
N ASP A 59 10.97 -20.79 8.45
CA ASP A 59 11.60 -22.07 8.74
C ASP A 59 11.52 -22.63 10.18
N ALA A 60 10.31 -23.01 10.60
CA ALA A 60 10.15 -24.09 11.58
C ALA A 60 9.98 -25.43 10.85
N SER A 61 10.99 -25.86 10.08
CA SER A 61 10.96 -27.16 9.38
C SER A 61 12.34 -27.77 9.15
N HIS A 62 13.20 -27.83 10.18
CA HIS A 62 14.17 -28.93 10.25
C HIS A 62 14.56 -29.30 11.69
N ALA A 63 13.73 -30.12 12.34
CA ALA A 63 14.15 -30.95 13.46
C ALA A 63 13.45 -32.31 13.36
N ALA A 64 14.16 -33.30 12.82
CA ALA A 64 13.90 -34.73 13.01
C ALA A 64 15.24 -35.47 12.97
#